data_AF-A0A952EX62-F1
#
_entry.id   AF-A0A952EX62-F1
#
_cell.length_a   1.000
_cell.length_b   1.000
_cell.length_c   1.000
_cell.angle_alpha   90.00
_cell.angle_beta   90.00
_cell.angle_gamma   90.00
#
_symmetry.space_group_name_H-M   'P 1'
#
loop_
_entity.id
_entity.type
_entity.pdbx_description
1 polymer ?
#
loop_
_entity_poly.entity_id
_entity_poly.type
_entity_poly.pdbx_seq_one_letter_code
_entity_poly.pdbx_strand_id
1 'polypeptide(L)'
;MLILAIDTATPAVTAGIVRLDGVEVLAERVTVDARAHAERLTPNVLAALGEAGLAVGDLGAVVVGCGPGPFTGLRVGMATAAAYGHALGIPVHGVCSL
;
A
#
# COMPACT_ATOMS: atom_id res chain seq x y z
N MET A 1 13.47 9.38 -0.03
CA MET A 1 12.39 8.95 0.90
C MET A 1 11.77 7.64 0.40
N LEU A 2 11.39 6.73 1.29
CA LEU A 2 10.70 5.47 0.95
C LEU A 2 9.19 5.60 1.16
N ILE A 3 8.42 5.08 0.21
CA ILE A 3 6.97 5.19 0.17
C ILE A 3 6.37 3.80 0.07
N LEU A 4 5.38 3.51 0.90
CA LEU A 4 4.48 2.39 0.71
C LEU A 4 3.31 2.84 -0.15
N ALA A 5 3.15 2.28 -1.35
CA ALA A 5 1.99 2.49 -2.21
C ALA A 5 1.04 1.29 -2.10
N ILE A 6 -0.24 1.52 -1.83
CA ILE A 6 -1.26 0.46 -1.78
C ILE A 6 -2.50 0.82 -2.60
N ASP A 7 -3.09 -0.18 -3.26
CA ASP A 7 -4.37 -0.02 -3.94
C ASP A 7 -5.23 -1.28 -3.77
N THR A 8 -6.51 -1.06 -3.49
CA THR A 8 -7.58 -2.05 -3.31
C THR A 8 -8.88 -1.63 -3.99
N ALA A 9 -8.81 -0.70 -4.95
CA ALA A 9 -9.93 -0.19 -5.74
C ALA A 9 -10.44 -1.19 -6.80
N THR A 10 -9.73 -2.30 -7.01
CA THR A 10 -10.07 -3.36 -7.96
C THR A 10 -9.93 -4.73 -7.30
N PRO A 11 -10.23 -5.86 -7.98
CA PRO A 11 -9.90 -7.20 -7.48
C PRO A 11 -8.41 -7.45 -7.20
N ALA A 12 -7.52 -6.60 -7.73
CA ALA A 12 -6.10 -6.65 -7.41
C ALA A 12 -5.82 -5.93 -6.09
N VAL A 13 -5.20 -6.65 -5.16
CA VAL A 13 -4.64 -6.14 -3.91
C VAL A 13 -3.17 -5.89 -4.13
N THR A 14 -2.80 -4.61 -4.26
CA THR A 14 -1.45 -4.20 -4.60
C THR A 14 -0.77 -3.55 -3.40
N ALA A 15 0.48 -3.93 -3.16
CA ALA A 15 1.41 -3.23 -2.29
C ALA A 15 2.76 -3.07 -3.00
N GLY A 16 3.28 -1.85 -3.08
CA GLY A 16 4.55 -1.52 -3.69
C GLY A 16 5.42 -0.68 -2.77
N ILE A 17 6.73 -0.92 -2.80
CA ILE A 17 7.73 -0.12 -2.10
C ILE A 17 8.45 0.73 -3.14
N VAL A 18 8.35 2.05 -2.99
CA VAL A 18 8.87 3.02 -3.96
C VAL A 18 9.89 3.92 -3.29
N ARG A 19 11.03 4.10 -3.93
CA ARG A 19 11.97 5.17 -3.62
C ARG A 19 11.59 6.39 -4.43
N LEU A 20 11.23 7.47 -3.73
CA LEU A 20 10.83 8.73 -4.38
C LEU A 20 12.01 9.40 -5.10
N ASP A 21 13.21 9.30 -4.52
CA ASP A 21 14.42 9.89 -5.08
C ASP A 21 14.85 9.06 -6.30
N GLY A 22 14.67 9.60 -7.50
CA GLY A 22 14.89 8.87 -8.75
C GLY A 22 13.70 8.01 -9.21
N VAL A 23 12.59 8.00 -8.47
CA VAL A 23 11.32 7.30 -8.78
C VAL A 23 11.56 5.86 -9.22
N GLU A 24 11.84 4.99 -8.25
CA GLU A 24 12.21 3.60 -8.47
C GLU A 24 11.28 2.67 -7.67
N VAL A 25 10.73 1.63 -8.32
CA VAL A 25 9.99 0.56 -7.64
C VAL A 25 10.99 -0.48 -7.16
N LEU A 26 11.11 -0.63 -5.83
CA LEU A 26 12.05 -1.57 -5.20
C LEU A 26 11.47 -2.98 -5.09
N ALA A 27 10.16 -3.07 -4.83
CA ALA A 27 9.43 -4.33 -4.76
C ALA A 27 7.93 -4.08 -4.98
N GLU A 28 7.23 -5.09 -5.50
CA GLU A 28 5.78 -5.06 -5.70
C GLU A 28 5.18 -6.44 -5.44
N ARG A 29 4.04 -6.46 -4.74
CA ARG A 29 3.24 -7.66 -4.55
C ARG A 29 1.80 -7.38 -4.95
N VAL A 30 1.31 -8.17 -5.90
CA VAL A 30 -0.07 -8.13 -6.38
C VAL A 30 -0.73 -9.47 -6.10
N THR A 31 -1.90 -9.45 -5.47
CA THR A 31 -2.77 -10.63 -5.36
C THR A 31 -4.11 -10.33 -6.00
N VAL A 32 -4.51 -11.13 -6.98
CA VAL A 32 -5.80 -10.96 -7.66
C VAL A 32 -6.82 -11.89 -6.99
N ASP A 33 -7.56 -11.35 -6.04
CA ASP A 33 -8.67 -12.02 -5.38
C ASP A 33 -9.64 -10.98 -4.79
N ALA A 34 -10.82 -10.87 -5.40
CA ALA A 34 -11.85 -9.92 -5.02
C ALA A 34 -12.43 -10.12 -3.60
N ARG A 35 -12.10 -11.23 -2.92
CA ARG A 35 -12.60 -11.52 -1.56
C ARG A 35 -11.53 -11.43 -0.49
N ALA A 36 -10.25 -11.36 -0.87
CA ALA A 36 -9.14 -11.48 0.06
C ALA A 36 -8.45 -10.14 0.37
N HIS A 37 -9.10 -8.99 0.11
CA HIS A 37 -8.51 -7.67 0.33
C HIS A 37 -7.92 -7.50 1.75
N ALA A 38 -8.70 -7.82 2.78
CA ALA A 38 -8.27 -7.66 4.17
C ALA A 38 -7.18 -8.65 4.56
N GLU A 39 -7.27 -9.89 4.10
CA GLU A 39 -6.34 -10.96 4.44
C GLU A 39 -5.01 -10.87 3.69
N ARG A 40 -4.98 -10.24 2.50
CA ARG A 40 -3.81 -10.21 1.62
C ARG A 40 -3.03 -8.91 1.67
N LEU A 41 -3.66 -7.79 2.00
CA LEU A 41 -3.00 -6.49 1.94
C LEU A 41 -1.77 -6.44 2.87
N THR A 42 -1.93 -6.69 4.16
CA THR A 42 -0.81 -6.65 5.10
C THR A 42 0.28 -7.69 4.78
N PRO A 43 -0.04 -8.96 4.44
CA PRO A 43 0.98 -9.90 3.97
C PRO A 43 1.73 -9.44 2.71
N ASN A 44 1.05 -8.79 1.76
CA ASN A 44 1.69 -8.25 0.57
C ASN A 44 2.65 -7.10 0.92
N VAL A 45 2.27 -6.22 1.84
CA VAL A 45 3.16 -5.15 2.35
C VAL A 45 4.42 -5.75 3.00
N LEU A 46 4.25 -6.72 3.90
CA LEU A 46 5.38 -7.34 4.60
C LEU A 46 6.30 -8.10 3.64
N ALA A 47 5.73 -8.80 2.66
CA ALA A 47 6.52 -9.49 1.64
C ALA A 47 7.30 -8.51 0.76
N ALA A 48 6.68 -7.41 0.32
CA ALA A 48 7.35 -6.39 -0.50
C ALA A 48 8.49 -5.69 0.28
N LEU A 49 8.29 -5.38 1.57
CA LEU A 49 9.35 -4.87 2.44
C LEU A 49 10.50 -5.86 2.57
N GLY A 50 10.19 -7.14 2.79
CA GLY A 50 11.19 -8.21 2.87
C GLY A 50 12.00 -8.38 1.59
N GLU A 51 11.36 -8.33 0.42
CA GLU A 51 12.03 -8.39 -0.89
C GLU A 51 12.95 -7.19 -1.13
N ALA A 52 12.55 -6.00 -0.67
CA ALA A 52 13.36 -4.79 -0.74
C ALA A 52 14.46 -4.72 0.35
N GLY A 53 14.49 -5.68 1.29
CA GLY A 53 15.43 -5.69 2.42
C GLY A 53 15.19 -4.56 3.43
N LEU A 54 13.95 -4.11 3.57
CA LEU A 54 13.55 -2.95 4.39
C LEU A 54 12.68 -3.37 5.57
N ALA A 55 12.69 -2.57 6.62
CA ALA A 55 11.79 -2.67 7.74
C ALA A 55 10.61 -1.71 7.58
N VAL A 56 9.50 -1.98 8.28
CA VAL A 56 8.32 -1.10 8.32
C VAL A 56 8.69 0.32 8.80
N GLY A 57 9.66 0.43 9.71
CA GLY A 57 10.15 1.71 10.24
C GLY A 57 10.96 2.56 9.24
N ASP A 58 11.36 2.00 8.11
CA ASP A 58 12.09 2.73 7.07
C ASP A 58 11.14 3.56 6.16
N LEU A 59 9.84 3.32 6.27
CA LEU A 59 8.81 4.04 5.50
C LEU A 59 8.73 5.50 5.95
N GLY A 60 8.75 6.41 4.96
CA GLY A 60 8.61 7.86 5.18
C GLY A 60 7.23 8.42 4.80
N ALA A 61 6.42 7.68 4.03
CA ALA A 61 5.04 8.04 3.70
C ALA A 61 4.25 6.81 3.24
N VAL A 62 2.92 6.93 3.25
CA VAL A 62 1.99 5.97 2.62
C VAL A 62 1.19 6.67 1.53
N VAL A 63 1.06 6.04 0.37
CA VAL A 63 0.18 6.45 -0.72
C VAL A 63 -0.91 5.39 -0.87
N VAL A 64 -2.17 5.81 -0.98
CA VAL A 64 -3.31 4.90 -1.10
C VAL A 64 -4.27 5.32 -2.20
N GLY A 65 -4.69 4.36 -3.02
CA GLY A 65 -5.78 4.54 -3.98
C GLY A 65 -7.11 4.81 -3.26
N CYS A 66 -7.75 5.94 -3.58
CA CYS A 66 -9.04 6.37 -3.03
C CYS A 66 -10.22 6.09 -3.96
N GLY A 67 -9.99 5.34 -5.04
CA GLY A 67 -11.00 4.99 -6.03
C GLY A 67 -11.10 5.97 -7.20
N PRO A 68 -12.13 5.84 -8.05
CA PRO A 68 -13.34 5.03 -7.85
C PRO A 68 -13.09 3.51 -7.83
N GLY A 69 -13.95 2.77 -7.12
CA GLY A 69 -13.84 1.31 -6.95
C GLY A 69 -14.89 0.75 -5.97
N PRO A 70 -14.94 -0.58 -5.76
CA PRO A 70 -15.85 -1.20 -4.81
C PRO A 70 -15.59 -0.71 -3.39
N PHE A 71 -16.66 -0.27 -2.73
CA PHE A 71 -16.63 0.35 -1.40
C PHE A 71 -15.90 -0.48 -0.34
N THR A 72 -16.11 -1.79 -0.32
CA THR A 72 -15.47 -2.70 0.64
C THR A 72 -13.96 -2.73 0.45
N GLY A 73 -13.49 -2.85 -0.80
CA GLY A 73 -12.06 -2.85 -1.13
C GLY A 73 -11.40 -1.54 -0.74
N LEU A 74 -11.98 -0.40 -1.15
CA LEU A 74 -11.45 0.93 -0.84
C LEU A 74 -11.27 1.18 0.66
N ARG A 75 -12.26 0.79 1.47
CA ARG A 75 -12.18 0.95 2.93
C ARG A 75 -11.05 0.15 3.55
N VAL A 76 -10.77 -1.06 3.05
CA VAL A 76 -9.63 -1.87 3.51
C VAL A 76 -8.30 -1.16 3.24
N GLY A 77 -8.10 -0.66 2.03
CA GLY A 77 -6.89 0.07 1.66
C GLY A 77 -6.71 1.33 2.49
N MET A 78 -7.73 2.20 2.51
CA MET A 78 -7.67 3.48 3.24
C MET A 78 -7.49 3.30 4.75
N ALA A 79 -8.19 2.33 5.37
CA ALA A 79 -8.03 2.06 6.79
C ALA A 79 -6.63 1.52 7.12
N THR A 80 -6.08 0.64 6.27
CA THR A 80 -4.72 0.13 6.42
C THR A 80 -3.68 1.25 6.28
N ALA A 81 -3.82 2.12 5.28
CA ALA A 81 -2.93 3.27 5.12
C ALA A 81 -2.99 4.21 6.33
N ALA A 82 -4.19 4.53 6.81
CA ALA A 82 -4.37 5.35 8.00
C ALA A 82 -3.71 4.72 9.24
N ALA A 83 -3.81 3.39 9.40
CA ALA A 83 -3.17 2.67 10.49
C ALA A 83 -1.63 2.77 10.42
N TYR A 84 -1.02 2.59 9.24
CA TYR A 84 0.43 2.78 9.07
C TYR A 84 0.86 4.23 9.34
N GLY A 85 0.15 5.20 8.78
CA GLY A 85 0.42 6.62 9.01
C GLY A 85 0.36 6.99 10.50
N HIS A 86 -0.66 6.51 11.20
CA HIS A 86 -0.82 6.73 12.63
C HIS A 86 0.28 6.05 13.46
N ALA A 87 0.56 4.77 13.20
CA ALA A 87 1.53 3.99 13.97
C ALA A 87 2.98 4.48 13.78
N LEU A 88 3.33 4.97 12.59
CA LEU A 88 4.68 5.43 12.27
C LEU A 88 4.86 6.95 12.37
N GLY A 89 3.79 7.71 12.56
CA GLY A 89 3.82 9.17 12.57
C GLY A 89 4.21 9.77 11.20
N ILE A 90 3.84 9.10 10.11
CA ILE A 90 4.20 9.49 8.73
C ILE A 90 2.97 9.95 7.94
N PRO A 91 3.15 10.84 6.94
CA PRO A 91 2.05 11.33 6.13
C PRO A 91 1.40 10.21 5.28
N VAL A 92 0.09 10.37 5.06
CA VAL A 92 -0.71 9.50 4.19
C VAL A 92 -1.31 10.35 3.07
N HIS A 93 -1.14 9.92 1.83
CA HIS A 93 -1.62 10.62 0.64
C HIS A 93 -2.64 9.75 -0.11
N GLY A 94 -3.84 10.28 -0.29
CA GLY A 94 -4.84 9.67 -1.16
C GLY A 94 -4.61 10.07 -2.61
N VAL A 95 -4.67 9.11 -3.53
CA VAL A 95 -4.61 9.34 -4.98
C VAL A 95 -5.85 8.79 -5.66
N CYS A 96 -6.30 9.48 -6.71
CA CYS A 96 -7.33 8.95 -7.59
C CYS A 96 -6.78 7.72 -8.31
N SER A 97 -7.58 6.65 -8.38
CA SER A 97 -7.21 5.41 -9.10
C SER A 97 -7.34 5.55 -10.63
N LEU A 98 -7.78 6.70 -11.13
CA LEU A 98 -7.88 7.08 -12.55
C LEU A 98 -6.94 8.24 -12.88
#